data_AF-A0A5B8L151-F1
#
_entry.id   AF-A0A5B8L151-F1
#
_cell.length_a   1.000
_cell.length_b   1.000
_cell.length_c   1.000
_cell.angle_alpha   90.00
_cell.angle_beta   90.00
_cell.angle_gamma   90.00
#
_symmetry.space_group_name_H-M   'P 1'
#
loop_
_entity.id
_entity.type
_entity.pdbx_description
1 polymer ?
#
loop_
_entity_poly.entity_id
_entity_poly.type
_entity_poly.pdbx_seq_one_letter_code
_entity_poly.pdbx_strand_id
1 'polypeptide(L)'
;MALILPIETDPPGVAETAITDQEAAAMFRAAINLFRLWGLTDDQAAVLLDLPPRTFARWKAGAIGRIGRDGKARLSNLMGIHKALRIIFREPQRGYAWVGKPNESFGGQSALEVMLGGELTDLMRVRRYLDAERGGW
;
A
#
# COMPACT_ATOMS: atom_id res chain seq x y z
N MET A 1 49.76 25.98 8.29
CA MET A 1 48.90 26.10 7.09
C MET A 1 47.90 24.96 7.15
N ALA A 2 46.68 25.21 7.63
CA ALA A 2 45.67 24.16 7.83
C ALA A 2 45.00 23.84 6.49
N LEU A 3 45.04 22.58 6.07
CA LEU A 3 44.35 22.09 4.89
C LEU A 3 42.88 21.89 5.23
N ILE A 4 42.00 22.63 4.56
CA ILE A 4 40.56 22.38 4.59
C ILE A 4 40.31 21.21 3.64
N LEU A 5 39.98 20.05 4.21
CA LEU A 5 39.48 18.92 3.41
C LEU A 5 38.00 19.18 3.12
N PRO A 6 37.56 19.16 1.85
CA PRO A 6 36.15 19.28 1.52
C PRO A 6 35.39 18.10 2.13
N ILE A 7 34.33 18.41 2.87
CA ILE A 7 33.37 17.40 3.33
C ILE A 7 32.58 16.97 2.09
N GLU A 8 32.56 15.68 1.81
CA GLU A 8 31.75 15.10 0.74
C GLU A 8 30.27 15.32 1.09
N THR A 9 29.62 16.27 0.42
CA THR A 9 28.20 16.61 0.59
C THR A 9 27.33 16.08 -0.54
N ASP A 10 27.86 15.19 -1.39
CA ASP A 10 27.05 14.60 -2.44
C ASP A 10 25.91 13.85 -1.75
N PRO A 11 24.64 14.25 -1.97
CA PRO A 11 23.52 13.50 -1.43
C PRO A 11 23.66 12.08 -1.98
N PRO A 12 23.43 11.03 -1.16
CA PRO A 12 23.45 9.67 -1.66
C PRO A 12 22.59 9.62 -2.91
N GLY A 13 23.17 9.10 -4.00
CA GLY A 13 22.54 9.13 -5.31
C GLY A 13 21.09 8.65 -5.20
N VAL A 14 20.18 9.32 -5.91
CA VAL A 14 18.71 9.16 -5.90
C VAL A 14 18.21 7.69 -6.02
N ALA A 15 19.10 6.73 -6.28
CA ALA A 15 18.90 5.29 -6.24
C ALA A 15 18.35 4.73 -4.90
N GLU A 16 18.59 5.37 -3.74
CA GLU A 16 18.19 4.83 -2.43
C GLU A 16 16.67 4.81 -2.16
N THR A 17 15.84 5.38 -3.04
CA THR A 17 14.37 5.51 -2.82
C THR A 17 13.50 4.62 -3.70
N ALA A 18 14.07 3.87 -4.65
CA ALA A 18 13.30 3.04 -5.57
C ALA A 18 13.04 1.64 -5.00
N ILE A 19 11.76 1.26 -4.89
CA ILE A 19 11.34 -0.10 -4.53
C ILE A 19 11.97 -1.10 -5.52
N THR A 20 12.81 -1.99 -5.00
CA THR A 20 13.45 -3.07 -5.75
C THR A 20 12.43 -4.13 -6.16
N ASP A 21 12.77 -4.99 -7.12
CA ASP A 21 11.89 -6.09 -7.53
C ASP A 21 11.69 -7.13 -6.41
N GLN A 22 12.71 -7.33 -5.56
CA GLN A 22 12.63 -8.21 -4.40
C GLN A 22 11.68 -7.66 -3.33
N GLU A 23 11.78 -6.36 -3.03
CA GLU A 23 10.85 -5.69 -2.10
C GLU A 23 9.43 -5.70 -2.66
N ALA A 24 9.25 -5.46 -3.96
CA ALA A 24 7.94 -5.53 -4.60
C ALA A 24 7.33 -6.93 -4.49
N ALA A 25 8.11 -7.98 -4.74
CA ALA A 25 7.64 -9.35 -4.58
C ALA A 25 7.30 -9.68 -3.11
N ALA A 26 8.06 -9.16 -2.14
CA ALA A 26 7.77 -9.30 -0.73
C ALA A 26 6.48 -8.57 -0.32
N MET A 27 6.29 -7.33 -0.78
CA MET A 27 5.07 -6.56 -0.57
C MET A 27 3.85 -7.23 -1.22
N PHE A 28 4.00 -7.83 -2.40
CA PHE A 28 2.91 -8.58 -3.01
C PHE A 28 2.47 -9.75 -2.12
N ARG A 29 3.42 -10.56 -1.60
CA ARG A 29 3.09 -11.64 -0.65
C ARG A 29 2.42 -11.11 0.61
N ALA A 30 2.87 -9.98 1.14
CA ALA A 30 2.24 -9.31 2.28
C ALA A 30 0.82 -8.84 1.94
N ALA A 31 0.61 -8.28 0.74
CA ALA A 31 -0.71 -7.83 0.28
C ALA A 31 -1.69 -9.01 0.15
N ILE A 32 -1.28 -10.18 -0.34
CA ILE A 32 -2.15 -11.36 -0.37
C ILE A 32 -2.63 -11.75 1.04
N ASN A 33 -1.74 -11.72 2.04
CA ASN A 33 -2.12 -11.97 3.43
C ASN A 33 -3.06 -10.88 3.98
N LEU A 34 -2.81 -9.62 3.63
CA LEU A 34 -3.64 -8.49 4.02
C LEU A 34 -5.05 -8.60 3.43
N PHE A 35 -5.17 -8.93 2.14
CA PHE A 35 -6.46 -9.13 1.47
C PHE A 35 -7.28 -10.24 2.12
N ARG A 36 -6.62 -11.33 2.55
CA ARG A 36 -7.27 -12.39 3.33
C ARG A 36 -7.82 -11.86 4.66
N LEU A 37 -7.07 -11.00 5.36
CA LEU A 37 -7.49 -10.41 6.64
C LEU A 37 -8.63 -9.41 6.47
N TRP A 38 -8.70 -8.74 5.33
CA TRP A 38 -9.79 -7.83 4.95
C TRP A 38 -11.00 -8.57 4.34
N GLY A 39 -10.86 -9.86 4.01
CA GLY A 39 -11.96 -10.67 3.44
C GLY A 39 -12.26 -10.39 1.97
N LEU A 40 -11.26 -9.95 1.19
CA LEU A 40 -11.44 -9.61 -0.23
C LEU A 40 -11.60 -10.85 -1.10
N THR A 41 -12.39 -10.72 -2.17
CA THR A 41 -12.39 -11.67 -3.28
C THR A 41 -11.18 -11.48 -4.18
N ASP A 42 -10.89 -12.48 -5.02
CA ASP A 42 -9.78 -12.39 -5.98
C ASP A 42 -10.02 -11.29 -7.04
N ASP A 43 -11.28 -11.04 -7.41
CA ASP A 43 -11.62 -9.95 -8.33
C ASP A 43 -11.38 -8.58 -7.67
N GLN A 44 -11.76 -8.41 -6.40
CA GLN A 44 -11.47 -7.18 -5.65
C GLN A 44 -9.96 -6.95 -5.50
N ALA A 45 -9.22 -8.00 -5.15
CA ALA A 45 -7.77 -7.93 -5.04
C ALA A 45 -7.09 -7.59 -6.38
N ALA A 46 -7.62 -8.11 -7.48
CA ALA A 46 -7.16 -7.78 -8.83
C ALA A 46 -7.40 -6.31 -9.17
N VAL A 47 -8.56 -5.74 -8.80
CA VAL A 47 -8.86 -4.30 -8.94
C VAL A 47 -7.86 -3.45 -8.16
N LEU A 48 -7.60 -3.77 -6.88
CA LEU A 48 -6.67 -2.97 -6.07
C LEU A 48 -5.24 -2.94 -6.62
N LEU A 49 -4.82 -4.01 -7.31
CA LEU A 49 -3.50 -4.13 -7.90
C LEU A 49 -3.45 -3.74 -9.39
N ASP A 50 -4.58 -3.35 -9.99
CA ASP A 50 -4.71 -3.09 -11.43
C ASP A 50 -4.15 -4.22 -12.29
N LEU A 51 -4.58 -5.44 -11.97
CA LEU A 51 -4.20 -6.65 -12.68
C LEU A 51 -5.42 -7.28 -13.35
N PRO A 52 -5.29 -7.80 -14.58
CA PRO A 52 -6.29 -8.72 -15.11
C PRO A 52 -6.50 -9.90 -14.15
N PRO A 53 -7.74 -10.38 -13.91
CA PRO A 53 -8.02 -11.45 -12.95
C PRO A 53 -7.17 -12.71 -13.15
N ARG A 54 -6.94 -13.09 -14.42
CA ARG A 54 -6.05 -14.23 -14.77
C ARG A 54 -4.60 -14.00 -14.35
N THR A 55 -4.10 -12.78 -14.50
CA THR A 55 -2.74 -12.41 -14.07
C THR A 55 -2.64 -12.46 -12.55
N PHE A 56 -3.62 -11.89 -11.84
CA PHE A 56 -3.69 -11.95 -10.38
C PHE A 56 -3.69 -13.39 -9.87
N ALA A 57 -4.56 -14.25 -10.41
CA ALA A 57 -4.64 -15.66 -10.02
C ALA A 57 -3.31 -16.40 -10.23
N ARG A 58 -2.65 -16.19 -11.38
CA ARG A 58 -1.33 -16.76 -11.66
C ARG A 58 -0.26 -16.27 -10.68
N TRP A 59 -0.24 -14.98 -10.37
CA TRP A 59 0.73 -14.40 -9.43
C TRP A 59 0.49 -14.90 -8.00
N LYS A 60 -0.77 -14.99 -7.57
CA LYS A 60 -1.18 -15.55 -6.27
C LYS A 60 -0.74 -17.01 -6.12
N ALA A 61 -0.72 -17.78 -7.21
CA ALA A 61 -0.18 -19.14 -7.25
C ALA A 61 1.36 -19.23 -7.23
N GLY A 62 2.07 -18.10 -7.12
CA GLY A 62 3.54 -18.05 -6.96
C GLY A 62 4.31 -17.68 -8.23
N ALA A 63 3.66 -17.64 -9.40
CA ALA A 63 4.28 -17.25 -10.66
C ALA A 63 4.22 -15.72 -10.87
N ILE A 64 4.84 -14.98 -9.95
CA ILE A 64 4.90 -13.51 -9.97
C ILE A 64 5.79 -13.05 -11.13
N GLY A 65 5.26 -12.16 -11.98
CA GLY A 65 6.00 -11.52 -13.07
C GLY A 65 6.68 -10.23 -12.63
N ARG A 66 7.18 -9.45 -13.60
CA ARG A 66 7.74 -8.12 -13.33
C ARG A 66 6.65 -7.19 -12.78
N ILE A 67 6.91 -6.57 -11.63
CA ILE A 67 6.02 -5.56 -11.05
C ILE A 67 6.49 -4.18 -11.53
N GLY A 68 5.67 -3.52 -12.34
CA GLY A 68 5.95 -2.18 -12.85
C GLY A 68 5.90 -1.09 -11.78
N ARG A 69 6.24 0.14 -12.15
CA ARG A 69 6.23 1.31 -11.24
C ARG A 69 4.85 1.51 -10.59
N ASP A 70 3.78 1.38 -11.36
CA ASP A 70 2.41 1.53 -10.85
C ASP A 70 2.07 0.45 -9.81
N GLY A 71 2.28 -0.83 -10.13
CA GLY A 71 2.10 -1.92 -9.18
C GLY A 71 2.91 -1.75 -7.88
N LYS A 72 4.16 -1.26 -7.98
CA LYS A 72 4.99 -0.90 -6.81
C LYS A 72 4.36 0.23 -5.99
N ALA A 73 3.82 1.25 -6.64
CA ALA A 73 3.13 2.36 -5.96
C ALA A 73 1.83 1.89 -5.27
N ARG A 74 1.04 1.04 -5.92
CA ARG A 74 -0.18 0.43 -5.33
C ARG A 74 0.17 -0.40 -4.10
N LEU A 75 1.17 -1.27 -4.19
CA LEU A 75 1.67 -2.07 -3.07
C LEU A 75 2.16 -1.18 -1.92
N SER A 76 2.92 -0.12 -2.22
CA SER A 76 3.36 0.85 -1.21
C SER A 76 2.19 1.52 -0.48
N ASN A 77 1.14 1.92 -1.21
CA ASN A 77 -0.06 2.49 -0.59
C ASN A 77 -0.79 1.49 0.30
N LEU A 78 -0.97 0.25 -0.15
CA LEU A 78 -1.58 -0.81 0.65
C LEU A 78 -0.80 -1.09 1.94
N MET A 79 0.54 -1.15 1.86
CA MET A 79 1.38 -1.31 3.05
C MET A 79 1.30 -0.10 3.97
N GLY A 80 1.21 1.11 3.42
CA GLY A 80 0.99 2.34 4.18
C GLY A 80 -0.33 2.35 4.93
N ILE A 81 -1.43 1.96 4.28
CA ILE A 81 -2.76 1.81 4.87
C ILE A 81 -2.72 0.79 6.01
N HIS A 82 -2.14 -0.40 5.77
CA HIS A 82 -1.97 -1.41 6.81
C HIS A 82 -1.20 -0.87 8.02
N LYS A 83 -0.07 -0.20 7.78
CA LYS A 83 0.75 0.41 8.84
C LYS A 83 -0.04 1.44 9.64
N ALA A 84 -0.77 2.33 8.98
CA ALA A 84 -1.55 3.37 9.66
C ALA A 84 -2.66 2.76 10.52
N LEU A 85 -3.39 1.76 10.02
CA LEU A 85 -4.39 1.02 10.80
C LEU A 85 -3.79 0.34 12.03
N ARG A 86 -2.58 -0.23 11.89
CA ARG A 86 -1.85 -0.86 13.02
C ARG A 86 -1.41 0.14 14.09
N ILE A 87 -1.32 1.42 13.76
CA ILE A 87 -1.00 2.49 14.71
C ILE A 87 -2.29 3.01 15.39
N ILE A 88 -3.33 3.25 14.59
CA ILE A 88 -4.61 3.80 15.07
C ILE A 88 -5.33 2.80 15.99
N PHE A 89 -5.34 1.52 15.63
CA PHE A 89 -6.08 0.49 16.35
C PHE A 89 -5.16 -0.34 17.25
N ARG A 90 -5.42 -0.33 18.56
CA ARG A 90 -4.75 -1.20 19.53
C ARG A 90 -4.95 -2.69 19.21
N GLU A 91 -6.16 -3.05 18.81
CA GLU A 91 -6.52 -4.40 18.37
C GLU A 91 -6.51 -4.48 16.84
N PRO A 92 -5.58 -5.22 16.21
CA PRO A 92 -5.42 -5.23 14.76
C PRO A 92 -6.68 -5.66 13.99
N GLN A 93 -7.45 -6.58 14.56
CA GLN A 93 -8.69 -7.10 13.99
C GLN A 93 -9.73 -5.99 13.81
N ARG A 94 -9.77 -5.01 14.72
CA ARG A 94 -10.65 -3.84 14.59
C ARG A 94 -10.25 -2.97 13.41
N GLY A 95 -8.94 -2.80 13.18
CA GLY A 95 -8.42 -2.09 12.01
C GLY A 95 -8.77 -2.79 10.70
N TYR A 96 -8.70 -4.13 10.66
CA TYR A 96 -9.11 -4.89 9.47
C TYR A 96 -10.62 -4.81 9.22
N ALA A 97 -11.43 -4.94 10.26
CA ALA A 97 -12.88 -4.81 10.15
C ALA A 97 -13.31 -3.38 9.75
N TRP A 98 -12.59 -2.35 10.18
CA TRP A 98 -12.87 -0.95 9.83
C TRP A 98 -12.83 -0.70 8.32
N VAL A 99 -11.96 -1.40 7.58
CA VAL A 99 -11.79 -1.21 6.13
C VAL A 99 -13.11 -1.44 5.37
N GLY A 100 -13.95 -2.37 5.82
CA GLY A 100 -15.24 -2.68 5.22
C GLY A 100 -16.44 -1.98 5.87
N LYS A 101 -16.25 -1.11 6.86
CA LYS A 101 -17.37 -0.41 7.52
C LYS A 101 -17.69 0.93 6.84
N PRO A 102 -18.97 1.31 6.73
CA PRO A 102 -19.38 2.65 6.32
C PRO A 102 -18.64 3.74 7.09
N ASN A 103 -18.22 4.79 6.40
CA ASN A 103 -17.49 5.91 6.99
C ASN A 103 -18.01 7.25 6.44
N GLU A 104 -18.44 8.14 7.33
CA GLU A 104 -18.96 9.47 6.98
C GLU A 104 -17.92 10.35 6.28
N SER A 105 -16.63 10.22 6.60
CA SER A 105 -15.53 10.92 5.91
C SER A 105 -15.41 10.51 4.44
N PHE A 106 -16.01 9.38 4.05
CA PHE A 106 -16.11 8.91 2.66
C PHE A 106 -17.55 8.97 2.13
N GLY A 107 -18.40 9.84 2.70
CA GLY A 107 -19.78 10.02 2.23
C GLY A 107 -20.68 8.81 2.48
N GLY A 108 -20.38 8.04 3.54
CA GLY A 108 -21.11 6.82 3.90
C GLY A 108 -20.54 5.55 3.26
N GLN A 109 -19.62 5.67 2.30
CA GLN A 109 -18.89 4.52 1.77
C GLN A 109 -17.86 4.01 2.78
N SER A 110 -17.53 2.73 2.69
CA SER A 110 -16.38 2.14 3.36
C SER A 110 -15.07 2.51 2.67
N ALA A 111 -13.95 2.38 3.40
CA ALA A 111 -12.64 2.57 2.82
C ALA A 111 -12.37 1.58 1.67
N LEU A 112 -12.88 0.33 1.80
CA LEU A 112 -12.79 -0.67 0.74
C LEU A 112 -13.52 -0.22 -0.52
N GLU A 113 -14.75 0.27 -0.42
CA GLU A 113 -15.52 0.75 -1.57
C GLU A 113 -14.83 1.92 -2.28
N VAL A 114 -14.21 2.83 -1.53
CA VAL A 114 -13.38 3.88 -2.11
C VAL A 114 -12.21 3.28 -2.89
N MET A 115 -11.43 2.39 -2.26
CA MET A 115 -10.26 1.76 -2.91
C MET A 115 -10.64 0.93 -4.15
N LEU A 116 -11.83 0.34 -4.15
CA LEU A 116 -12.38 -0.42 -5.28
C LEU A 116 -12.85 0.44 -6.46
N GLY A 117 -12.74 1.78 -6.37
CA GLY A 117 -12.75 2.65 -7.54
C GLY A 117 -11.65 2.27 -8.55
N GLY A 118 -10.55 1.66 -8.09
CA GLY A 118 -9.53 1.03 -8.92
C GLY A 118 -8.39 1.97 -9.33
N GLU A 119 -8.55 3.28 -9.17
CA GLU A 119 -7.50 4.24 -9.48
C GLU A 119 -6.45 4.30 -8.37
N LEU A 120 -5.19 4.56 -8.73
CA LEU A 120 -4.12 4.74 -7.74
C LEU A 120 -4.47 5.86 -6.74
N THR A 121 -5.16 6.90 -7.21
CA THR A 121 -5.62 8.03 -6.39
C THR A 121 -6.61 7.62 -5.31
N ASP A 122 -7.38 6.55 -5.51
CA ASP A 122 -8.33 6.05 -4.51
C ASP A 122 -7.59 5.43 -3.32
N LEU A 123 -6.55 4.63 -3.60
CA LEU A 123 -5.64 4.11 -2.57
C LEU A 123 -4.94 5.25 -1.83
N MET A 124 -4.46 6.26 -2.57
CA MET A 124 -3.80 7.43 -1.98
C MET A 124 -4.76 8.24 -1.10
N ARG A 125 -6.03 8.37 -1.48
CA ARG A 125 -7.06 9.08 -0.71
C ARG A 125 -7.25 8.42 0.67
N VAL A 126 -7.45 7.10 0.70
CA VAL A 126 -7.61 6.37 1.96
C VAL A 126 -6.34 6.43 2.81
N ARG A 127 -5.16 6.27 2.19
CA ARG A 127 -3.88 6.41 2.89
C ARG A 127 -3.72 7.77 3.54
N ARG A 128 -3.96 8.86 2.80
CA ARG A 128 -3.84 10.24 3.29
C ARG A 128 -4.78 10.52 4.45
N TYR A 129 -6.02 10.03 4.35
CA TYR A 129 -6.98 10.13 5.45
C TYR A 129 -6.44 9.45 6.72
N LEU A 130 -6.00 8.19 6.64
CA LEU A 130 -5.44 7.49 7.79
C LEU A 130 -4.16 8.12 8.33
N ASP A 131 -3.31 8.66 7.45
CA ASP A 131 -2.11 9.40 7.83
C ASP A 131 -2.44 10.70 8.58
N ALA A 132 -3.55 11.36 8.27
CA ALA A 132 -4.05 12.53 9.00
C ALA A 132 -4.65 12.14 10.35
N GLU A 133 -5.47 11.08 10.40
CA GLU A 133 -6.08 10.58 11.64
C GLU A 133 -5.05 10.16 12.70
N ARG A 134 -3.93 9.53 12.29
CA ARG A 134 -2.84 9.21 13.22
C ARG A 134 -2.01 10.43 13.65
N GLY A 135 -2.02 11.48 12.83
CA GLY A 135 -1.16 12.64 12.99
C GLY A 135 -1.56 13.51 14.16
N GLY A 136 -2.87 13.57 14.48
CA GLY A 136 -3.43 14.54 15.41
C GLY A 136 -3.16 15.96 14.93
N TRP A 137 -4.20 16.67 14.47
CA TRP A 137 -4.04 18.09 14.17
C TRP A 137 -3.66 18.89 15.42
#